data_AF-A0A2W6ZJE3-F1
#
_entry.id   AF-A0A2W6ZJE3-F1
#
_cell.length_a   1.000
_cell.length_b   1.000
_cell.length_c   1.000
_cell.angle_alpha   90.00
_cell.angle_beta   90.00
_cell.angle_gamma   90.00
#
_symmetry.space_group_name_H-M   'P 1'
#
loop_
_entity.id
_entity.type
_entity.pdbx_description
1 polymer ?
#
loop_
_entity_poly.entity_id
_entity_poly.type
_entity_poly.pdbx_seq_one_letter_code
_entity_poly.pdbx_strand_id
1 'polypeptide(L)'
;MPELPEVETVRRGLEQQLSHFRIERVEVLRDRAIAFPPDPTAFCDALVGCAVGGWERRGKYLLGSLSREPGSAAGVLGVHLRMSTKRNS
;
A
#
# COMPACT_ATOMS: atom_id res chain seq x y z
N MET A 1 -15.50 -3.75 11.48
CA MET A 1 -14.25 -3.23 10.89
C MET A 1 -13.75 -4.27 9.88
N PRO A 2 -12.48 -4.23 9.48
CA PRO A 2 -11.57 -5.16 10.10
C PRO A 2 -11.38 -4.69 11.53
N GLU A 3 -11.56 -5.56 12.51
CA GLU A 3 -11.34 -5.23 13.91
C GLU A 3 -9.86 -4.84 14.12
N LEU A 4 -9.57 -4.06 15.17
CA LEU A 4 -8.19 -3.64 15.49
C LEU A 4 -7.16 -4.80 15.45
N PRO A 5 -7.47 -6.01 15.93
CA PRO A 5 -6.57 -7.16 15.81
C PRO A 5 -6.28 -7.59 14.37
N GLU A 6 -7.24 -7.47 13.47
CA GLU A 6 -7.08 -7.86 12.05
C GLU A 6 -6.12 -6.91 11.34
N VAL A 7 -6.24 -5.60 11.60
CA VAL A 7 -5.36 -4.59 10.98
C VAL A 7 -3.91 -4.75 11.44
N GLU A 8 -3.68 -5.02 12.72
CA GLU A 8 -2.32 -5.27 13.24
C GLU A 8 -1.74 -6.57 12.69
N THR A 9 -2.56 -7.60 12.49
CA THR A 9 -2.15 -8.85 11.85
C THR A 9 -1.70 -8.59 10.40
N VAL A 10 -2.46 -7.79 9.64
CA VAL A 10 -2.08 -7.40 8.27
C VAL A 10 -0.80 -6.57 8.28
N ARG A 11 -0.65 -5.60 9.19
CA ARG A 11 0.56 -4.78 9.31
C ARG A 11 1.80 -5.65 9.53
N ARG A 12 1.74 -6.61 10.47
CA ARG A 12 2.85 -7.53 10.75
C ARG A 12 3.18 -8.43 9.56
N GLY A 13 2.17 -8.93 8.86
CA GLY A 13 2.37 -9.73 7.65
C GLY A 13 3.07 -8.93 6.54
N LEU A 14 2.63 -7.69 6.32
CA LEU A 14 3.27 -6.78 5.36
C LEU A 14 4.72 -6.47 5.75
N GLU A 15 4.99 -6.19 7.02
CA GLU A 15 6.34 -5.90 7.50
C GLU A 15 7.30 -7.08 7.33
N GLN A 16 6.84 -8.31 7.57
CA GLN A 16 7.65 -9.52 7.39
C GLN A 16 7.92 -9.84 5.92
N GLN A 17 6.95 -9.62 5.03
CA GLN A 17 7.08 -9.96 3.62
C GLN A 17 7.73 -8.87 2.77
N LEU A 18 7.64 -7.60 3.19
CA LEU A 18 8.02 -6.46 2.36
C LEU A 18 9.32 -5.76 2.78
N SER A 19 10.02 -6.23 3.81
CA SER A 19 11.25 -5.63 4.34
C SER A 19 12.39 -5.41 3.32
N HIS A 20 12.36 -6.12 2.19
CA HIS A 20 13.28 -5.95 1.05
C HIS A 20 12.56 -5.93 -0.31
N PHE A 21 11.28 -5.55 -0.32
CA PHE A 21 10.46 -5.66 -1.52
C PHE A 21 10.58 -4.43 -2.40
N ARG A 22 11.02 -4.67 -3.65
CA ARG A 22 11.04 -3.66 -4.72
C ARG A 22 9.85 -3.89 -5.64
N ILE A 23 9.11 -2.82 -5.91
CA ILE A 23 7.96 -2.85 -6.81
C ILE A 23 8.47 -2.93 -8.25
N GLU A 24 8.38 -4.10 -8.88
CA GLU A 24 8.76 -4.27 -10.28
C GLU A 24 7.65 -3.84 -11.25
N ARG A 25 6.40 -4.12 -10.88
CA ARG A 25 5.22 -3.84 -11.71
C ARG A 25 4.03 -3.49 -10.83
N VAL A 26 3.21 -2.56 -11.29
CA VAL A 26 1.93 -2.20 -10.68
C VAL A 26 0.85 -2.32 -11.72
N GLU A 27 -0.27 -2.93 -11.34
CA GLU A 27 -1.47 -3.01 -12.16
C GLU A 27 -2.65 -2.44 -11.39
N VAL A 28 -3.31 -1.47 -11.99
CA VAL A 28 -4.53 -0.87 -11.46
C VAL A 28 -5.71 -1.58 -12.09
N LEU A 29 -6.35 -2.47 -11.33
CA LEU A 29 -7.53 -3.20 -11.80
C LEU A 29 -8.81 -2.35 -11.75
N ARG A 30 -8.79 -1.26 -10.98
CA ARG A 30 -9.94 -0.37 -10.74
C ARG A 30 -9.46 1.04 -10.48
N ASP A 31 -9.59 1.93 -11.47
CA ASP A 31 -9.13 3.33 -11.37
C ASP A 31 -9.74 4.07 -10.18
N ARG A 32 -11.02 3.79 -9.87
CA ARG A 32 -11.72 4.33 -8.69
C ARG A 32 -11.13 3.94 -7.32
N ALA A 33 -10.16 3.02 -7.28
CA ALA A 33 -9.46 2.66 -6.06
C ALA A 33 -8.33 3.64 -5.74
N ILE A 34 -7.87 4.41 -6.73
CA ILE A 34 -6.80 5.38 -6.56
C ILE A 34 -7.39 6.68 -6.04
N ALA A 35 -6.90 7.12 -4.89
CA ALA A 35 -7.26 8.42 -4.33
C ALA A 35 -6.36 9.53 -4.89
N PHE A 36 -5.06 9.26 -5.03
CA PHE A 36 -4.07 10.21 -5.50
C PHE A 36 -2.74 9.53 -5.90
N PRO A 37 -2.04 10.02 -6.95
CA PRO A 37 -2.58 10.87 -8.01
C PRO A 37 -3.76 10.21 -8.74
N PRO A 38 -4.74 10.97 -9.26
CA PRO A 38 -5.95 10.39 -9.84
C PRO A 38 -5.70 9.67 -11.17
N ASP A 39 -4.60 9.99 -11.85
CA ASP A 39 -4.17 9.31 -13.07
C ASP A 39 -3.52 7.95 -12.71
N PRO A 40 -4.07 6.82 -13.17
CA PRO A 40 -3.54 5.49 -12.84
C PRO A 40 -2.12 5.26 -13.35
N THR A 41 -1.76 5.82 -14.51
CA THR A 41 -0.42 5.65 -15.09
C THR A 41 0.61 6.36 -14.23
N ALA A 42 0.37 7.62 -13.87
CA ALA A 42 1.22 8.38 -12.97
C ALA A 42 1.33 7.74 -11.59
N PHE A 43 0.25 7.13 -11.09
CA PHE A 43 0.29 6.36 -9.84
C PHE A 43 1.21 5.13 -9.96
N CYS A 44 1.09 4.36 -11.04
CA CYS A 44 1.96 3.22 -11.31
C CYS A 44 3.42 3.67 -11.43
N ASP A 45 3.71 4.70 -12.22
CA ASP A 45 5.06 5.21 -12.46
C ASP A 45 5.71 5.77 -11.18
N ALA A 46 4.92 6.34 -10.28
CA ALA A 46 5.40 6.78 -8.98
C ALA A 46 5.86 5.60 -8.10
N LEU A 47 5.20 4.45 -8.23
CA LEU A 47 5.47 3.26 -7.41
C LEU A 47 6.53 2.32 -7.99
N VAL A 48 6.56 2.14 -9.31
CA VAL A 48 7.52 1.25 -9.96
C VAL A 48 8.96 1.68 -9.62
N GLY A 49 9.77 0.68 -9.27
CA GLY A 49 11.17 0.85 -8.89
C GLY A 49 11.39 1.30 -7.44
N CYS A 50 10.34 1.66 -6.69
CA CYS A 50 10.43 2.00 -5.27
C CYS A 50 10.56 0.74 -4.41
N ALA A 51 11.34 0.84 -3.34
CA ALA A 51 11.35 -0.12 -2.25
C ALA A 51 10.31 0.28 -1.20
N VAL A 52 9.53 -0.69 -0.74
CA VAL A 52 8.56 -0.50 0.35
C VAL A 52 9.27 -0.75 1.67
N GLY A 53 9.20 0.22 2.58
CA GLY A 53 9.83 0.16 3.88
C GLY A 53 8.82 -0.14 5.00
N GLY A 54 9.02 0.53 6.14
CA GLY A 54 8.22 0.36 7.34
C GLY A 54 6.74 0.71 7.13
N TRP A 55 5.89 -0.01 7.87
CA TRP A 55 4.44 0.15 7.85
C TRP A 55 3.92 0.71 9.16
N GLU A 56 3.16 1.78 9.07
CA GLU A 56 2.47 2.43 10.19
C GLU A 56 0.96 2.36 10.00
N ARG A 57 0.22 2.45 11.11
CA ARG A 57 -1.24 2.52 11.09
C ARG A 57 -1.73 3.89 11.53
N ARG A 58 -2.56 4.53 10.71
CA ARG A 58 -3.24 5.79 11.04
C ARG A 58 -4.75 5.63 10.90
N GLY A 59 -5.40 5.31 12.01
CA GLY A 59 -6.84 5.03 12.04
C GLY A 59 -7.19 3.83 11.16
N LYS A 60 -7.93 4.08 10.07
CA LYS A 60 -8.38 3.08 9.07
C LYS A 60 -7.42 2.90 7.88
N TYR A 61 -6.24 3.51 7.94
CA TYR A 61 -5.22 3.44 6.89
C TYR A 61 -3.97 2.72 7.39
N LEU A 62 -3.36 1.97 6.49
CA LEU A 62 -1.98 1.50 6.58
C LEU A 62 -1.12 2.41 5.69
N LEU A 63 0.03 2.84 6.21
CA LEU A 63 0.95 3.75 5.55
C LEU A 63 2.29 3.04 5.41
N GLY A 64 2.72 2.76 4.18
CA GLY A 64 4.04 2.17 3.89
C GLY A 64 5.00 3.26 3.40
N SER A 65 6.19 3.37 3.98
CA SER A 65 7.21 4.29 3.46
C SER A 65 7.74 3.80 2.12
N LEU A 66 8.03 4.72 1.21
CA LEU A 66 8.63 4.43 -0.09
C LEU A 66 10.00 5.09 -0.18
N SER A 67 10.97 4.35 -0.71
CA SER A 67 12.31 4.83 -0.97
C SER A 67 12.77 4.45 -2.38
N ARG A 68 13.68 5.25 -2.95
CA ARG A 68 14.34 5.00 -4.23
C ARG A 68 15.84 4.97 -4.04
N GLU A 69 16.48 4.03 -4.71
CA GLU A 69 17.94 3.93 -4.73
C GLU A 69 18.58 5.15 -5.39
N PRO A 70 19.67 5.70 -4.83
CA PRO A 70 20.34 5.26 -3.60
C PRO A 70 19.76 5.98 -2.36
N GLY A 71 18.89 5.31 -1.60
CA GLY A 71 18.43 5.75 -0.26
C GLY A 71 17.54 7.00 -0.14
N SER A 72 17.04 7.55 -1.24
CA SER A 72 16.20 8.76 -1.23
C SER A 72 14.74 8.47 -0.87
N ALA A 73 14.11 9.30 -0.04
CA ALA A 73 12.69 9.17 0.27
C ALA A 73 11.84 9.46 -0.98
N ALA A 74 10.96 8.52 -1.35
CA ALA A 74 10.12 8.61 -2.54
C ALA A 74 8.65 8.93 -2.22
N GLY A 75 8.24 8.79 -0.96
CA GLY A 75 6.90 9.15 -0.48
C GLY A 75 6.32 8.12 0.47
N VAL A 76 4.98 8.07 0.54
CA VAL A 76 4.23 7.15 1.39
C VAL A 76 3.08 6.54 0.59
N LEU A 77 2.97 5.22 0.62
CA LEU A 77 1.85 4.47 0.07
C LEU A 77 0.74 4.33 1.12
N GLY A 78 -0.40 4.98 0.89
CA GLY A 78 -1.58 4.86 1.73
C GLY A 78 -2.53 3.76 1.25
N VAL A 79 -2.83 2.78 2.10
CA VAL A 79 -3.76 1.68 1.81
C VAL A 79 -4.93 1.72 2.77
N HIS A 80 -6.15 1.67 2.24
CA HIS A 80 -7.37 1.57 3.02
C HIS A 80 -8.02 0.20 2.82
N LEU A 81 -8.01 -0.61 3.88
CA LEU A 81 -8.70 -1.91 3.90
C LEU A 81 -10.20 -1.65 4.06
N ARG A 82 -10.91 -1.40 2.94
CA ARG A 82 -12.38 -1.31 2.96
C ARG A 82 -12.94 -2.63 3.51
N MET A 83 -14.07 -2.55 4.22
CA MET A 83 -14.86 -3.75 4.50
C MET A 83 -15.35 -4.33 3.19
N SER A 84 -14.89 -5.52 2.84
CA SER A 84 -15.58 -6.34 1.84
C SER A 84 -16.78 -6.92 2.54
N THR A 85 -17.97 -6.35 2.33
CA THR A 85 -19.18 -7.14 2.50
C THR A 85 -19.03 -8.32 1.54
N LYS A 86 -18.79 -9.53 2.08
CA LYS A 86 -18.97 -10.76 1.31
C LYS A 86 -20.42 -10.72 0.84
N ARG A 87 -20.63 -10.36 -0.43
CA ARG A 87 -21.91 -10.60 -1.08
C ARG A 87 -21.89 -12.11 -1.33
N ASN A 88 -22.43 -12.88 -0.38
CA ASN A 88 -22.78 -14.26 -0.65
C ASN A 88 -23.72 -14.23 -1.86
N SER A 89 -23.34 -15.01 -2.87
CA SER A 89 -24.15 -15.37 -4.02
C SER A 89 -25.53 -15.86 -3.60
#